data_AF-A0A378R3K2-F1
#
_entry.id   AF-A0A378R3K2-F1
#
_cell.length_a   1.000
_cell.length_b   1.000
_cell.length_c   1.000
_cell.angle_alpha   90.00
_cell.angle_beta   90.00
_cell.angle_gamma   90.00
#
_symmetry.space_group_name_H-M   'P 1'
#
loop_
_entity.id
_entity.type
_entity.pdbx_description
1 polymer ?
#
loop_
_entity_poly.entity_id
_entity_poly.type
_entity_poly.pdbx_seq_one_letter_code
_entity_poly.pdbx_strand_id
1 'polypeptide(L)'
;MNAQKGFTLIELMIVIAIIGILAAIALPAYQDYISKSQTTRIVGELAAGKTAVDAALFEGKIPALKDAAAAKNTKAKENIGLSSDAQDAVSTSPRSNLLSKVEIKGGFLTGAGTGSITGTVGGNANTDITGIEISQNRDNQGVWTCTINKKTVAGWKDKFAPTGCTVGTGS
;
A
#
# COMPACT_ATOMS: atom_id res chain seq x y z
N MET A 1 -24.02 -56.06 -2.98
CA MET A 1 -23.31 -55.39 -1.85
C MET A 1 -22.06 -54.77 -2.44
N ASN A 2 -22.05 -53.45 -2.65
CA ASN A 2 -20.87 -52.77 -3.18
C ASN A 2 -19.83 -52.67 -2.05
N ALA A 3 -18.74 -53.44 -2.16
CA ALA A 3 -17.63 -53.35 -1.24
C ALA A 3 -16.97 -51.96 -1.41
N GLN A 4 -17.18 -51.05 -0.46
CA GLN A 4 -16.42 -49.80 -0.39
C GLN A 4 -14.95 -50.16 -0.12
N LYS A 5 -14.10 -50.02 -1.15
CA LYS A 5 -12.65 -50.07 -0.98
C LYS A 5 -12.23 -48.82 -0.21
N GLY A 6 -11.98 -48.96 1.08
CA GLY A 6 -11.39 -47.91 1.90
C GLY A 6 -9.95 -47.63 1.49
N PHE A 7 -9.49 -46.41 1.73
CA PHE A 7 -8.09 -45.99 1.55
C PHE A 7 -7.20 -46.67 2.60
N THR A 8 -6.03 -47.17 2.22
CA THR A 8 -5.11 -47.80 3.17
C THR A 8 -4.32 -46.74 3.94
N LEU A 9 -3.90 -47.09 5.16
CA LEU A 9 -3.07 -46.23 6.01
C LEU A 9 -1.73 -45.88 5.34
N ILE A 10 -1.16 -46.83 4.59
CA ILE A 10 0.10 -46.63 3.87
C ILE A 10 -0.06 -45.69 2.67
N GLU A 11 -1.18 -45.79 1.93
CA GLU A 11 -1.48 -44.84 0.86
C GLU A 11 -1.63 -43.43 1.42
N LEU A 12 -2.29 -43.27 2.58
CA LEU A 12 -2.43 -41.97 3.23
C LEU A 12 -1.07 -41.37 3.63
N MET A 13 -0.19 -42.18 4.21
CA MET A 13 1.13 -41.73 4.64
C MET A 13 2.00 -41.24 3.47
N ILE A 14 1.98 -41.95 2.33
CA ILE A 14 2.73 -41.56 1.13
C ILE A 14 2.18 -40.24 0.57
N VAL A 15 0.86 -40.09 0.52
CA VAL A 15 0.23 -38.85 0.04
C VAL A 15 0.63 -37.65 0.92
N ILE A 16 0.60 -37.81 2.24
CA ILE A 16 1.02 -36.75 3.18
C ILE A 16 2.49 -36.40 2.99
N ALA A 17 3.37 -37.40 2.79
CA ALA A 17 4.79 -37.16 2.55
C ALA A 17 5.04 -36.33 1.28
N ILE A 18 4.37 -36.67 0.18
CA ILE A 18 4.49 -35.92 -1.08
C ILE A 18 3.94 -34.50 -0.93
N ILE A 19 2.77 -34.34 -0.30
CA ILE A 19 2.19 -33.01 -0.03
C ILE A 19 3.13 -32.17 0.83
N GLY A 20 3.78 -32.78 1.84
CA GLY A 20 4.75 -32.11 2.70
C GLY A 20 5.93 -31.50 1.91
N ILE A 21 6.49 -32.25 0.97
CA ILE A 21 7.60 -31.78 0.12
C ILE A 21 7.13 -30.64 -0.80
N LEU A 22 5.96 -30.80 -1.44
CA LEU A 22 5.42 -29.77 -2.32
C LEU A 22 5.09 -28.48 -1.56
N ALA A 23 4.51 -28.61 -0.37
CA ALA A 23 4.14 -27.46 0.47
C ALA A 23 5.36 -26.63 0.89
N ALA A 24 6.50 -27.28 1.18
CA ALA A 24 7.73 -26.59 1.56
C ALA A 24 8.24 -25.61 0.48
N ILE A 25 8.00 -25.91 -0.80
CA ILE A 25 8.39 -25.06 -1.94
C ILE A 25 7.25 -24.10 -2.32
N ALA A 26 6.02 -24.61 -2.35
CA ALA A 26 4.86 -23.85 -2.80
C ALA A 26 4.46 -22.73 -1.84
N LEU A 27 4.54 -22.94 -0.53
CA LEU A 27 4.12 -21.94 0.45
C LEU A 27 4.96 -20.66 0.39
N PRO A 28 6.32 -20.69 0.44
CA PRO A 28 7.12 -19.48 0.29
C PRO A 28 6.90 -18.75 -1.04
N ALA A 29 6.74 -19.50 -2.14
CA ALA A 29 6.47 -18.92 -3.45
C ALA A 29 5.10 -18.22 -3.51
N TYR A 30 4.08 -18.80 -2.87
CA TYR A 30 2.75 -18.19 -2.76
C TYR A 30 2.79 -16.91 -1.91
N GLN A 31 3.52 -16.91 -0.79
CA GLN A 31 3.68 -15.70 0.04
C GLN A 31 4.34 -14.57 -0.77
N ASP A 32 5.39 -14.87 -1.53
CA ASP A 32 6.06 -13.90 -2.40
C ASP A 32 5.11 -13.30 -3.46
N TYR A 33 4.22 -14.12 -4.03
CA TYR A 33 3.21 -13.65 -4.98
C TYR A 33 2.20 -12.71 -4.32
N ILE A 34 1.71 -13.05 -3.13
CA ILE A 34 0.78 -12.20 -2.38
C ILE A 34 1.44 -10.86 -2.03
N SER A 35 2.67 -10.86 -1.54
CA SER A 35 3.43 -9.64 -1.22
C SER A 35 3.60 -8.71 -2.43
N LYS A 36 3.94 -9.25 -3.60
CA LYS A 36 4.02 -8.48 -4.85
C LYS A 36 2.67 -7.93 -5.30
N SER A 37 1.62 -8.76 -5.23
CA SER A 37 0.26 -8.39 -5.61
C SER A 37 -0.29 -7.27 -4.73
N GLN A 38 -0.14 -7.40 -3.41
CA GLN A 38 -0.56 -6.41 -2.43
C GLN A 38 0.20 -5.08 -2.60
N THR A 39 1.52 -5.13 -2.80
CA THR A 39 2.33 -3.91 -3.05
C THR A 39 1.82 -3.18 -4.30
N THR A 40 1.56 -3.90 -5.39
CA THR A 40 1.02 -3.32 -6.63
C THR A 40 -0.35 -2.68 -6.41
N ARG A 41 -1.24 -3.35 -5.67
CA ARG A 41 -2.57 -2.81 -5.32
C ARG A 41 -2.45 -1.51 -4.52
N ILE A 42 -1.61 -1.48 -3.48
CA ILE A 42 -1.42 -0.30 -2.63
C ILE A 42 -0.87 0.88 -3.44
N VAL A 43 0.11 0.63 -4.33
CA VAL A 43 0.64 1.66 -5.25
C VAL A 43 -0.49 2.27 -6.09
N GLY A 44 -1.40 1.44 -6.62
CA GLY A 44 -2.56 1.88 -7.39
C GLY A 44 -3.57 2.67 -6.54
N GLU A 45 -3.86 2.21 -5.33
CA GLU A 45 -4.76 2.91 -4.40
C GLU A 45 -4.24 4.30 -4.02
N LEU A 46 -2.94 4.43 -3.71
CA LEU A 46 -2.32 5.73 -3.45
C LEU A 46 -2.26 6.60 -4.71
N ALA A 47 -2.05 6.01 -5.89
CA ALA A 47 -2.04 6.73 -7.15
C ALA A 47 -3.41 7.31 -7.52
N ALA A 48 -4.51 6.72 -7.04
CA ALA A 48 -5.86 7.27 -7.24
C ALA A 48 -6.03 8.67 -6.62
N GLY A 49 -5.28 8.98 -5.55
CA GLY A 49 -5.30 10.30 -4.91
C GLY A 49 -4.60 11.40 -5.71
N LYS A 50 -3.77 11.06 -6.72
CA LYS A 50 -2.99 12.04 -7.51
C LYS A 50 -3.89 13.04 -8.22
N THR A 51 -4.93 12.56 -8.89
CA THR A 51 -5.87 13.41 -9.63
C THR A 51 -6.58 14.40 -8.72
N ALA A 52 -6.99 13.97 -7.52
CA ALA A 52 -7.63 14.84 -6.54
C ALA A 52 -6.65 15.89 -5.99
N VAL A 53 -5.39 15.52 -5.75
CA VAL A 53 -4.32 16.48 -5.40
C VAL A 53 -4.13 17.51 -6.50
N ASP A 54 -3.99 17.06 -7.76
CA ASP A 54 -3.77 17.96 -8.90
C ASP A 54 -4.96 18.93 -9.06
N ALA A 55 -6.19 18.42 -9.01
CA ALA A 55 -7.40 19.26 -9.06
C ALA A 55 -7.43 20.30 -7.93
N ALA A 56 -7.16 19.89 -6.69
CA ALA A 56 -7.11 20.80 -5.54
C ALA A 56 -6.08 21.92 -5.75
N LEU A 57 -4.88 21.57 -6.22
CA LEU A 57 -3.81 22.54 -6.47
C LEU A 57 -4.17 23.50 -7.62
N PHE A 58 -4.80 23.02 -8.69
CA PHE A 58 -5.27 23.86 -9.79
C PHE A 58 -6.36 24.85 -9.35
N GLU A 59 -7.25 24.45 -8.44
CA GLU A 59 -8.26 25.32 -7.84
C GLU A 59 -7.69 26.24 -6.75
N GLY A 60 -6.39 26.14 -6.45
CA GLY A 60 -5.72 26.92 -5.40
C GLY A 60 -6.08 26.47 -3.98
N LYS A 61 -6.67 25.28 -3.83
CA LYS A 61 -7.00 24.59 -2.57
C LYS A 61 -5.79 23.81 -2.04
N ILE A 62 -5.91 23.36 -0.79
CA ILE A 62 -4.94 22.50 -0.10
C ILE A 62 -5.47 21.07 -0.13
N PRO A 63 -4.74 20.09 -0.73
CA PRO A 63 -5.10 18.69 -0.61
C PRO A 63 -5.05 18.23 0.85
N ALA A 64 -6.07 17.51 1.29
CA ALA A 64 -6.24 17.02 2.66
C ALA A 64 -6.86 15.62 2.68
N LEU A 65 -6.78 14.95 3.82
CA LEU A 65 -7.44 13.66 4.08
C LEU A 65 -8.87 13.83 4.63
N LYS A 66 -9.36 15.07 4.77
CA LYS A 66 -10.73 15.38 5.15
C LYS A 66 -11.27 16.57 4.37
N ASP A 67 -12.59 16.61 4.27
CA ASP A 67 -13.30 17.82 3.86
C ASP A 67 -13.26 18.81 5.02
N ALA A 68 -12.74 20.02 4.77
CA ALA A 68 -12.82 21.11 5.73
C ALA A 68 -13.22 22.39 5.01
N ALA A 69 -14.26 23.05 5.53
CA ALA A 69 -14.55 24.42 5.14
C ALA A 69 -13.31 25.29 5.36
N ALA A 70 -13.00 26.17 4.41
CA ALA A 70 -11.96 27.16 4.59
C ALA A 70 -12.21 27.94 5.88
N ALA A 71 -11.20 28.04 6.76
CA ALA A 71 -11.25 29.07 7.79
C ALA A 71 -11.17 30.44 7.10
N LYS A 72 -11.69 31.49 7.73
CA LYS A 72 -11.60 32.85 7.15
C LYS A 72 -10.12 33.16 6.85
N ASN A 73 -9.84 33.59 5.62
CA ASN A 73 -8.51 33.92 5.10
C ASN A 73 -7.51 32.75 4.97
N THR A 74 -7.99 31.50 4.91
CA THR A 74 -7.15 30.35 4.53
C THR A 74 -7.64 29.72 3.23
N LYS A 75 -6.74 29.04 2.51
CA LYS A 75 -7.11 28.25 1.34
C LYS A 75 -8.08 27.14 1.78
N ALA A 76 -9.13 26.90 0.99
CA ALA A 76 -10.03 25.78 1.20
C ALA A 76 -9.28 24.45 1.09
N LYS A 77 -9.74 23.42 1.80
CA LYS A 77 -9.17 22.08 1.73
C LYS A 77 -10.02 21.17 0.86
N GLU A 78 -9.36 20.27 0.14
CA GLU A 78 -10.00 19.28 -0.73
C GLU A 78 -9.66 17.88 -0.24
N ASN A 79 -10.67 17.05 0.01
CA ASN A 79 -10.46 15.68 0.42
C ASN A 79 -10.01 14.80 -0.76
N ILE A 80 -8.84 14.18 -0.64
CA ILE A 80 -8.29 13.31 -1.69
C ILE A 80 -8.85 11.88 -1.66
N GLY A 81 -9.74 11.57 -0.70
CA GLY A 81 -10.53 10.33 -0.70
C GLY A 81 -9.76 9.07 -0.30
N LEU A 82 -8.65 9.19 0.43
CA LEU A 82 -7.82 8.05 0.85
C LEU A 82 -8.09 7.55 2.28
N SER A 83 -8.84 8.31 3.09
CA SER A 83 -9.22 7.95 4.45
C SER A 83 -10.73 8.04 4.68
N SER A 84 -11.19 7.45 5.77
CA SER A 84 -12.61 7.49 6.20
C SER A 84 -12.84 8.36 7.44
N ASP A 85 -11.79 8.91 8.01
CA ASP A 85 -11.79 9.73 9.22
C ASP A 85 -11.40 11.19 8.92
N ALA A 86 -11.70 12.08 9.88
CA ALA A 86 -11.60 13.52 9.71
C ALA A 86 -10.24 14.07 10.18
N GLN A 87 -9.15 13.74 9.49
CA GLN A 87 -7.82 14.30 9.74
C GLN A 87 -7.28 15.00 8.51
N ASP A 88 -6.47 16.04 8.71
CA ASP A 88 -5.98 16.89 7.62
C ASP A 88 -4.79 16.27 6.87
N ALA A 89 -3.77 15.83 7.61
CA ALA A 89 -2.47 15.44 7.05
C ALA A 89 -2.09 13.98 7.31
N VAL A 90 -2.62 13.36 8.36
CA VAL A 90 -2.30 11.99 8.77
C VAL A 90 -3.57 11.30 9.22
N SER A 91 -3.88 10.14 8.63
CA SER A 91 -5.00 9.29 9.01
C SER A 91 -4.50 7.90 9.37
N THR A 92 -5.02 7.35 10.47
CA THR A 92 -4.85 5.95 10.88
C THR A 92 -6.03 5.08 10.49
N SER A 93 -7.02 5.64 9.78
CA SER A 93 -8.17 4.91 9.23
C SER A 93 -8.19 5.06 7.70
N PRO A 94 -7.17 4.54 6.99
CA PRO A 94 -7.16 4.55 5.54
C PRO A 94 -8.32 3.68 5.01
N ARG A 95 -8.84 4.03 3.83
CA ARG A 95 -9.88 3.21 3.17
C ARG A 95 -9.36 1.83 2.74
N SER A 96 -8.05 1.71 2.55
CA SER A 96 -7.40 0.45 2.24
C SER A 96 -7.26 -0.42 3.49
N ASN A 97 -7.64 -1.69 3.37
CA ASN A 97 -7.39 -2.70 4.40
C ASN A 97 -5.93 -3.22 4.45
N LEU A 98 -5.06 -2.71 3.57
CA LEU A 98 -3.63 -3.07 3.49
C LEU A 98 -2.71 -1.91 3.94
N LEU A 99 -3.29 -0.80 4.38
CA LEU A 99 -2.57 0.33 4.95
C LEU A 99 -2.92 0.44 6.43
N SER A 100 -1.94 0.72 7.28
CA SER A 100 -2.17 1.10 8.68
C SER A 100 -2.26 2.62 8.86
N LYS A 101 -1.74 3.37 7.89
CA LYS A 101 -1.69 4.83 7.93
C LYS A 101 -1.58 5.39 6.52
N VAL A 102 -2.20 6.54 6.28
CA VAL A 102 -1.98 7.37 5.10
C VAL A 102 -1.64 8.80 5.52
N GLU A 103 -0.71 9.43 4.83
CA GLU A 103 -0.18 10.74 5.16
C GLU A 103 -0.03 11.60 3.90
N ILE A 104 -0.26 12.90 4.05
CA ILE A 104 0.09 13.94 3.08
C ILE A 104 1.23 14.74 3.69
N LYS A 105 2.33 14.90 2.95
CA LYS A 105 3.56 15.56 3.43
C LYS A 105 4.06 16.61 2.45
N GLY A 106 4.90 17.51 2.95
CA GLY A 106 5.58 18.52 2.15
C GLY A 106 4.69 19.72 1.81
N GLY A 107 4.98 20.34 0.66
CA GLY A 107 4.33 21.57 0.21
C GLY A 107 2.83 21.46 -0.03
N PHE A 108 2.28 20.25 -0.20
CA PHE A 108 0.83 20.03 -0.26
C PHE A 108 0.10 20.63 0.94
N LEU A 109 0.67 20.54 2.15
CA LEU A 109 0.06 21.08 3.37
C LEU A 109 -0.02 22.62 3.40
N THR A 110 0.74 23.30 2.55
CA THR A 110 0.75 24.76 2.40
C THR A 110 0.16 25.21 1.06
N GLY A 111 -0.35 24.28 0.25
CA GLY A 111 -0.90 24.56 -1.10
C GLY A 111 0.18 24.84 -2.15
N ALA A 112 1.42 24.43 -1.89
CA ALA A 112 2.48 24.43 -2.88
C ALA A 112 2.38 23.20 -3.80
N GLY A 113 2.91 23.32 -5.02
CA GLY A 113 2.84 22.27 -6.04
C GLY A 113 3.70 21.02 -5.76
N THR A 114 4.50 21.00 -4.70
CA THR A 114 5.39 19.88 -4.37
C THR A 114 4.92 19.17 -3.11
N GLY A 115 5.08 17.84 -3.05
CA GLY A 115 4.68 17.10 -1.85
C GLY A 115 4.62 15.60 -2.09
N SER A 116 4.07 14.89 -1.13
CA SER A 116 3.87 13.45 -1.26
C SER A 116 2.63 12.94 -0.56
N ILE A 117 2.07 11.87 -1.13
CA ILE A 117 1.07 11.00 -0.50
C ILE A 117 1.82 9.74 -0.07
N THR A 118 1.90 9.46 1.23
CA THR A 118 2.61 8.31 1.79
C THR A 118 1.63 7.37 2.47
N GLY A 119 1.60 6.10 2.07
CA GLY A 119 0.92 5.03 2.80
C GLY A 119 1.93 4.16 3.54
N THR A 120 1.68 3.90 4.83
CA THR A 120 2.40 2.86 5.57
C THR A 120 1.63 1.55 5.44
N VAL A 121 2.28 0.53 4.89
CA VAL A 121 1.69 -0.80 4.71
C VAL A 121 1.48 -1.46 6.06
N GLY A 122 0.28 -2.01 6.26
CA GLY A 122 -0.11 -2.66 7.51
C GLY A 122 -1.56 -3.15 7.46
N GLY A 123 -2.18 -3.35 8.62
CA GLY A 123 -3.52 -3.94 8.69
C GLY A 123 -3.47 -5.43 8.32
N ASN A 124 -4.13 -5.80 7.22
CA ASN A 124 -4.18 -7.20 6.73
C ASN A 124 -3.12 -7.50 5.65
N ALA A 125 -2.10 -6.66 5.52
CA ALA A 125 -0.99 -6.90 4.61
C ALA A 125 -0.16 -8.13 5.03
N ASN A 126 0.51 -8.75 4.07
CA ASN A 126 1.46 -9.81 4.32
C ASN A 126 2.58 -9.30 5.24
N THR A 127 3.03 -10.15 6.17
CA THR A 127 4.10 -9.84 7.12
C THR A 127 5.40 -9.44 6.44
N ASP A 128 5.66 -9.95 5.22
CA ASP A 128 6.87 -9.65 4.46
C ASP A 128 6.96 -8.21 3.96
N ILE A 129 5.83 -7.50 3.89
CA ILE A 129 5.74 -6.11 3.42
C ILE A 129 5.17 -5.16 4.48
N THR A 130 4.77 -5.67 5.64
CA THR A 130 4.19 -4.84 6.70
C THR A 130 5.25 -3.90 7.27
N GLY A 131 4.94 -2.61 7.36
CA GLY A 131 5.83 -1.56 7.87
C GLY A 131 6.56 -0.76 6.80
N ILE A 132 6.58 -1.21 5.53
CA ILE A 132 7.15 -0.40 4.45
C ILE A 132 6.31 0.85 4.21
N GLU A 133 6.92 1.89 3.65
CA GLU A 133 6.24 3.11 3.23
C GLU A 133 6.29 3.26 1.73
N ILE A 134 5.12 3.48 1.12
CA ILE A 134 5.00 3.73 -0.31
C ILE A 134 4.59 5.18 -0.47
N SER A 135 5.37 5.96 -1.20
CA SER A 135 5.14 7.38 -1.42
C SER A 135 4.94 7.69 -2.90
N GLN A 136 3.88 8.42 -3.19
CA GLN A 136 3.68 9.10 -4.47
C GLN A 136 4.18 10.53 -4.27
N ASN A 137 5.31 10.87 -4.86
CA ASN A 137 5.94 12.18 -4.76
C ASN A 137 5.62 13.00 -6.01
N ARG A 138 5.34 14.28 -5.82
CA ARG A 138 5.14 15.26 -6.90
C ARG A 138 6.22 16.32 -6.80
N ASP A 139 6.91 16.56 -7.91
CA ASP A 139 7.91 17.62 -7.99
C ASP A 139 7.31 18.98 -8.38
N ASN A 140 8.17 19.98 -8.56
CA ASN A 140 7.77 21.34 -8.92
C ASN A 140 7.34 21.49 -10.39
N GLN A 141 7.59 20.48 -11.23
CA GLN A 141 7.11 20.40 -12.61
C GLN A 141 5.76 19.65 -12.69
N GLY A 142 5.28 19.12 -11.56
CA GLY A 142 4.05 18.32 -11.50
C GLY A 142 4.23 16.89 -11.95
N VAL A 143 5.48 16.41 -12.05
CA VAL A 143 5.77 15.01 -12.38
C VAL A 143 5.61 14.17 -11.12
N TRP A 144 4.90 13.05 -11.26
CA TRP A 144 4.68 12.09 -10.19
C TRP A 144 5.68 10.93 -10.26
N THR A 145 6.37 10.67 -9.17
CA THR A 145 7.25 9.50 -9.00
C THR A 145 6.76 8.62 -7.86
N CYS A 146 6.88 7.30 -8.00
CA CYS A 146 6.60 6.37 -6.91
C CYS A 146 7.90 5.92 -6.25
N THR A 147 8.00 6.07 -4.93
CA THR A 147 9.13 5.59 -4.13
C THR A 147 8.65 4.61 -3.07
N ILE A 148 9.41 3.53 -2.86
CA ILE A 148 9.14 2.54 -1.80
C ILE A 148 10.30 2.57 -0.82
N ASN A 149 10.03 2.93 0.42
CA ASN A 149 10.96 2.82 1.53
C ASN A 149 10.68 1.50 2.27
N LYS A 150 11.58 0.53 2.08
CA LYS A 150 11.48 -0.79 2.71
C LYS A 150 11.73 -0.78 4.22
N LYS A 151 12.26 0.32 4.78
CA LYS A 151 12.73 0.41 6.17
C LYS A 151 13.60 -0.81 6.54
N THR A 152 13.47 -1.31 7.76
CA THR A 152 14.18 -2.49 8.29
C THR A 152 13.34 -3.78 8.19
N VAL A 153 12.39 -3.86 7.25
CA VAL A 153 11.51 -5.04 7.09
C VAL A 153 12.31 -6.21 6.51
N ALA A 154 12.56 -7.23 7.34
CA ALA A 154 13.42 -8.37 6.98
C ALA A 154 12.83 -9.26 5.87
N GLY A 155 11.51 -9.34 5.75
CA GLY A 155 10.84 -10.15 4.72
C GLY A 155 10.81 -9.50 3.34
N TRP A 156 11.21 -8.22 3.22
CA TRP A 156 11.16 -7.49 1.97
C TRP A 156 12.12 -8.09 0.93
N LYS A 157 11.62 -8.26 -0.29
CA LYS A 157 12.41 -8.63 -1.47
C LYS A 157 12.15 -7.59 -2.56
N ASP A 158 13.20 -7.10 -3.22
CA ASP A 158 13.06 -6.02 -4.21
C ASP A 158 12.15 -6.38 -5.40
N LYS A 159 11.97 -7.69 -5.68
CA LYS A 159 11.01 -8.20 -6.67
C LYS A 159 9.53 -7.91 -6.35
N PHE A 160 9.22 -7.47 -5.13
CA PHE A 160 7.88 -7.06 -4.72
C PHE A 160 7.52 -5.67 -5.25
N ALA A 161 8.52 -4.84 -5.57
CA ALA A 161 8.29 -3.54 -6.16
C ALA A 161 7.80 -3.66 -7.62
N PRO A 162 6.73 -2.94 -8.01
CA PRO A 162 6.32 -2.83 -9.41
C PRO A 162 7.29 -1.96 -10.20
N THR A 163 7.32 -2.14 -11.53
CA THR A 163 8.28 -1.50 -12.45
C THR A 163 8.25 0.03 -12.47
N GLY A 164 7.16 0.65 -12.01
CA GLY A 164 7.01 2.11 -11.94
C GLY A 164 7.45 2.74 -10.60
N CYS A 165 7.94 1.94 -9.65
CA CYS A 165 8.36 2.43 -8.33
C CYS A 165 9.84 2.16 -8.09
N THR A 166 10.55 3.17 -7.61
CA THR A 166 11.95 3.03 -7.20
C THR A 166 12.04 2.63 -5.73
N VAL A 167 12.83 1.60 -5.42
CA VAL A 167 13.06 1.17 -4.03
C VAL A 167 14.21 1.96 -3.44
N GLY A 168 13.93 2.74 -2.39
CA GLY A 168 14.93 3.42 -1.58
C GLY A 168 15.31 2.59 -0.36
N THR A 169 16.57 2.65 0.02
CA THR A 169 17.00 2.27 1.38
C THR A 169 16.63 3.44 2.29
N GLY A 170 15.62 3.28 3.13
CA GLY A 170 15.34 4.28 4.17
C GLY A 170 16.55 4.44 5.07
N SER A 171 17.02 5.68 5.20
CA SER A 171 17.83 6.14 6.33
C SER A 171 16.99 6.19 7.60
#